data_AF-A0A2G5U6U9-F1
#
_entry.id   AF-A0A2G5U6U9-F1
#
_cell.length_a   1.000
_cell.length_b   1.000
_cell.length_c   1.000
_cell.angle_alpha   90.00
_cell.angle_beta   90.00
_cell.angle_gamma   90.00
#
_symmetry.space_group_name_H-M   'P 1'
#
loop_
_entity.id
_entity.type
_entity.pdbx_description
1 polymer ?
#
loop_
_entity_poly.entity_id
_entity_poly.type
_entity_poly.pdbx_seq_one_letter_code
_entity_poly.pdbx_strand_id
1 'polypeptide(L)'
;MVQTTTLVKVAAGVFVMGSTGLYLAQKSVQWKVRKLPHYNESLKIVFEHPKALLRIPVTGLVDCGFMDVLAVRETEKENFETAKVRLYLNDGVYTIFDTGRWQEDEEQ
;
A
#
# COMPACT_ATOMS: atom_id res chain seq x y z
N MET A 1 44.84 -6.84 -21.61
CA MET A 1 44.10 -5.63 -21.20
C MET A 1 42.61 -5.93 -21.39
N VAL A 2 41.83 -6.07 -20.32
CA VAL A 2 40.39 -6.37 -20.41
C VAL A 2 39.65 -5.07 -20.71
N GLN A 3 38.79 -5.04 -21.74
CA GLN A 3 38.00 -3.86 -22.07
C GLN A 3 36.93 -3.63 -21.00
N THR A 4 36.88 -2.40 -20.46
CA THR A 4 35.92 -1.95 -19.44
C THR A 4 34.46 -2.16 -19.87
N THR A 5 34.17 -2.06 -21.18
CA THR A 5 32.87 -2.36 -21.77
C THR A 5 32.43 -3.82 -21.59
N THR A 6 33.36 -4.77 -21.59
CA THR A 6 33.06 -6.19 -21.35
C THR A 6 32.67 -6.43 -19.90
N LEU A 7 33.35 -5.76 -18.96
CA LEU A 7 33.05 -5.88 -17.53
C LEU A 7 31.67 -5.30 -17.19
N VAL A 8 31.31 -4.14 -17.75
CA VAL A 8 30.01 -3.51 -17.52
C VAL A 8 28.85 -4.37 -18.05
N LYS A 9 29.00 -4.97 -19.24
CA LYS A 9 27.96 -5.86 -19.80
C LYS A 9 27.74 -7.10 -18.93
N VAL A 10 28.81 -7.71 -18.42
CA VAL A 10 28.71 -8.87 -17.52
C VAL A 10 28.06 -8.47 -16.19
N ALA A 11 28.50 -7.36 -15.59
CA ALA A 11 27.93 -6.87 -14.34
C ALA A 11 26.44 -6.54 -14.46
N ALA A 12 26.03 -5.87 -15.55
CA ALA A 12 24.62 -5.57 -15.82
C ALA A 12 23.78 -6.85 -15.99
N GLY A 13 24.29 -7.85 -16.70
CA GLY A 13 23.61 -9.15 -16.87
C GLY A 13 23.40 -9.89 -15.55
N VAL A 14 24.44 -9.97 -14.71
CA VAL A 14 24.37 -10.61 -13.38
C VAL A 14 23.42 -9.86 -12.45
N PHE A 15 23.43 -8.52 -12.50
CA PHE A 15 22.53 -7.69 -11.69
C PHE A 15 21.06 -7.94 -12.04
N VAL A 16 20.70 -7.92 -13.32
CA VAL A 16 19.31 -8.16 -13.78
C VAL A 16 18.84 -9.58 -13.43
N MET A 17 19.70 -10.58 -13.61
CA MET A 17 19.35 -11.96 -13.28
C MET A 17 19.18 -12.14 -11.76
N GLY A 18 20.07 -11.53 -10.97
CA GLY A 18 19.98 -11.53 -9.51
C GLY A 18 18.73 -10.83 -8.98
N SER A 19 18.41 -9.63 -9.49
CA SER A 19 17.22 -8.88 -9.08
C SER A 19 15.93 -9.63 -9.45
N THR A 20 15.89 -10.26 -10.61
CA THR A 20 14.75 -11.07 -11.06
C THR A 20 14.55 -12.29 -10.17
N GLY A 21 15.63 -13.00 -9.83
CA GLY A 21 15.58 -14.15 -8.92
C GLY A 21 15.06 -13.76 -7.53
N LEU A 22 15.52 -12.62 -6.99
CA LEU A 22 15.05 -12.11 -5.71
C LEU A 22 13.57 -11.71 -5.75
N TYR A 23 13.13 -11.07 -6.84
CA TYR A 23 11.72 -10.74 -7.07
C TYR A 23 10.82 -11.98 -7.08
N LEU A 24 11.23 -13.04 -7.79
CA LEU A 24 10.47 -14.29 -7.86
C LEU A 24 10.40 -15.00 -6.49
N ALA A 25 11.49 -14.96 -5.72
CA ALA A 25 11.49 -15.48 -4.35
C ALA A 25 10.49 -14.70 -3.47
N GLN A 26 10.50 -13.36 -3.52
CA GLN A 26 9.52 -12.53 -2.82
C GLN A 26 8.08 -12.84 -3.27
N LYS A 27 7.85 -13.02 -4.56
CA LYS A 27 6.53 -13.33 -5.12
C LYS A 27 6.00 -14.67 -4.63
N SER A 28 6.88 -15.67 -4.53
CA SER A 28 6.52 -17.00 -4.03
C SER A 28 6.08 -16.98 -2.57
N VAL A 29 6.74 -16.16 -1.73
CA VAL A 29 6.32 -15.92 -0.35
C VAL A 29 4.95 -15.26 -0.30
N GLN A 30 4.71 -14.23 -1.12
CA GLN A 30 3.41 -13.57 -1.19
C GLN A 30 2.29 -14.55 -1.55
N TRP A 31 2.52 -15.43 -2.52
CA TRP A 31 1.55 -16.45 -2.91
C TRP A 31 1.26 -17.43 -1.76
N LYS A 32 2.28 -17.83 -1.01
CA LYS A 32 2.12 -18.72 0.14
C LYS A 32 1.34 -18.06 1.28
N VAL A 33 1.63 -16.79 1.59
CA VAL A 33 0.90 -16.02 2.61
C VAL A 33 -0.57 -15.85 2.20
N ARG A 34 -0.83 -15.59 0.91
CA ARG A 34 -2.20 -15.47 0.38
C ARG A 34 -3.03 -16.75 0.48
N LYS A 35 -2.39 -17.92 0.51
CA LYS A 35 -3.08 -19.21 0.64
C LYS A 35 -3.48 -19.54 2.09
N LEU A 36 -3.00 -18.78 3.09
CA LEU A 36 -3.36 -19.02 4.48
C LEU A 36 -4.83 -18.65 4.73
N PRO A 37 -5.60 -19.49 5.44
CA PRO A 37 -7.04 -19.30 5.60
C PRO A 37 -7.38 -17.97 6.27
N HIS A 38 -6.65 -17.61 7.34
CA HIS A 38 -6.85 -16.32 8.02
C HIS A 38 -6.59 -15.12 7.12
N TYR A 39 -5.58 -15.20 6.24
CA TYR A 39 -5.24 -14.11 5.32
C TYR A 39 -6.28 -13.98 4.20
N ASN A 40 -6.81 -15.10 3.71
CA ASN A 40 -7.87 -15.12 2.71
C ASN A 40 -9.18 -14.54 3.27
N GLU A 41 -9.56 -14.87 4.50
CA GLU A 41 -10.73 -14.26 5.15
C GLU A 41 -10.55 -12.75 5.36
N SER A 42 -9.35 -12.30 5.75
CA SER A 42 -9.05 -10.86 5.83
C SER A 42 -9.21 -10.16 4.48
N LEU A 43 -8.73 -10.77 3.39
CA LEU A 43 -8.91 -10.24 2.04
C LEU A 43 -10.37 -10.26 1.60
N LYS A 44 -11.13 -11.29 1.97
CA LYS A 44 -12.56 -11.40 1.67
C LYS A 44 -13.37 -10.32 2.38
N ILE A 45 -13.10 -10.07 3.67
CA ILE A 45 -13.70 -8.97 4.43
C ILE A 45 -13.40 -7.64 3.71
N VAL A 46 -12.14 -7.35 3.38
CA VAL A 46 -11.80 -6.12 2.63
C VAL A 46 -12.49 -6.07 1.25
N PHE A 47 -12.65 -7.21 0.59
CA PHE A 47 -13.30 -7.33 -0.71
C PHE A 47 -14.83 -7.25 -0.67
N GLU A 48 -15.48 -7.43 0.48
CA GLU A 48 -16.93 -7.27 0.62
C GLU A 48 -17.32 -5.85 1.06
N HIS A 49 -16.39 -5.09 1.65
CA HIS A 49 -16.74 -3.77 2.20
C HIS A 49 -16.62 -2.64 1.15
N PRO A 50 -17.64 -1.79 1.00
CA PRO A 50 -17.63 -0.66 0.05
C PRO A 50 -16.76 0.52 0.54
N LYS A 51 -16.48 0.58 1.85
CA LYS A 51 -15.63 1.57 2.50
C LYS A 51 -14.35 0.90 2.99
N ALA A 52 -13.20 1.54 2.78
CA ALA A 52 -11.91 1.12 3.32
C ALA A 52 -11.24 2.30 4.05
N LEU A 53 -10.67 2.01 5.22
CA LEU A 53 -9.85 2.95 5.99
C LEU A 53 -8.46 2.35 6.17
N LEU A 54 -7.45 3.09 5.73
CA LEU A 54 -6.06 2.76 5.94
C LEU A 54 -5.42 3.83 6.85
N ARG A 55 -5.06 3.43 8.06
CA ARG A 55 -4.32 4.28 9.00
C ARG A 55 -2.83 3.99 8.89
N ILE A 56 -2.06 5.01 8.50
CA ILE A 56 -0.62 4.95 8.30
C ILE A 56 0.05 5.78 9.41
N PRO A 57 0.92 5.21 10.25
CA PRO A 57 1.69 6.01 11.20
C PRO A 57 2.66 6.94 10.46
N VAL A 58 2.67 8.21 10.85
CA VAL A 58 3.56 9.23 10.28
C VAL A 58 4.48 9.74 11.37
N THR A 59 5.78 9.73 11.10
CA THR A 59 6.82 10.18 12.00
C THR A 59 7.58 11.33 11.33
N GLY A 60 7.52 12.52 11.92
CA GLY A 60 8.30 13.69 11.52
C GLY A 60 9.28 14.11 12.60
N LEU A 61 10.20 15.02 12.23
CA LEU A 61 11.16 15.61 13.16
C LEU A 61 10.49 16.56 14.18
N VAL A 62 9.42 17.23 13.74
CA VAL A 62 8.69 18.24 14.53
C VAL A 62 7.50 17.62 15.25
N ASP A 63 6.79 16.71 14.57
CA ASP A 63 5.62 16.05 15.14
C ASP A 63 5.40 14.64 14.57
N CYS A 64 4.61 13.85 15.26
CA CYS A 64 4.24 12.49 14.91
C CYS A 64 2.72 12.28 15.06
N GLY A 65 2.20 11.30 14.34
CA GLY A 65 0.78 10.97 14.39
C GLY A 65 0.40 9.92 13.37
N PHE A 66 -0.77 10.07 12.76
CA PHE A 66 -1.30 9.09 11.82
C PHE A 66 -2.05 9.77 10.68
N MET A 67 -1.88 9.23 9.48
CA MET A 67 -2.62 9.61 8.30
C MET A 67 -3.69 8.57 8.01
N ASP A 68 -4.94 9.00 7.98
CA ASP A 68 -6.07 8.17 7.56
C ASP A 68 -6.35 8.44 6.09
N VAL A 69 -6.26 7.39 5.29
CA VAL A 69 -6.70 7.37 3.90
C VAL A 69 -8.02 6.63 3.85
N LEU A 70 -9.07 7.35 3.51
CA LEU A 70 -10.43 6.84 3.42
C LEU A 70 -10.78 6.70 1.94
N ALA A 71 -11.15 5.48 1.54
CA ALA A 71 -11.44 5.16 0.16
C ALA A 71 -12.80 4.46 0.04
N VAL A 72 -13.47 4.71 -1.07
CA VAL A 72 -14.78 4.14 -1.38
C VAL A 72 -14.75 3.48 -2.74
N ARG A 73 -15.61 2.48 -2.95
CA ARG A 73 -15.93 1.93 -4.26
C ARG A 73 -17.42 1.67 -4.32
N GLU A 74 -17.98 1.74 -5.52
CA GLU A 74 -19.42 1.51 -5.72
C GLU A 74 -19.73 0.03 -5.83
N THR A 75 -18.85 -0.74 -6.48
CA THR A 75 -19.01 -2.19 -6.68
C THR A 75 -17.75 -2.95 -6.27
N GLU A 76 -17.91 -4.20 -5.84
CA GLU A 76 -16.79 -5.07 -5.43
C GLU A 76 -15.72 -5.27 -6.53
N LYS A 77 -16.12 -5.18 -7.80
CA LYS A 77 -15.25 -5.36 -8.96
C LYS A 77 -14.43 -4.12 -9.31
N GLU A 78 -14.77 -2.97 -8.74
CA GLU A 78 -14.13 -1.71 -9.04
C GLU A 78 -12.99 -1.43 -8.07
N ASN A 79 -12.02 -0.64 -8.55
CA ASN A 79 -10.93 -0.19 -7.71
C ASN A 79 -11.45 0.81 -6.68
N PHE A 80 -10.83 0.80 -5.49
CA PHE A 80 -11.06 1.84 -4.51
C PHE A 80 -10.58 3.19 -5.03
N GLU A 81 -11.45 4.19 -4.91
CA GLU A 81 -11.12 5.58 -5.17
C GLU A 81 -10.96 6.30 -3.83
N THR A 82 -9.86 7.05 -3.69
CA THR A 82 -9.62 7.85 -2.49
C THR A 82 -10.74 8.88 -2.35
N ALA A 83 -11.46 8.84 -1.24
CA ALA A 83 -12.54 9.77 -0.95
C ALA A 83 -12.07 10.93 -0.09
N LYS A 84 -11.24 10.65 0.94
CA LYS A 84 -10.78 11.64 1.90
C LYS A 84 -9.42 11.24 2.49
N VAL A 85 -8.57 12.21 2.78
CA VAL A 85 -7.28 12.02 3.47
C VAL A 85 -7.20 12.99 4.64
N ARG A 86 -7.02 12.44 5.84
CA ARG A 86 -6.84 13.21 7.07
C ARG A 86 -5.48 12.91 7.68
N LEU A 87 -4.83 13.95 8.18
CA LEU A 87 -3.60 13.85 8.94
C LEU A 87 -3.89 14.28 10.37
N TYR A 88 -3.70 13.35 11.29
CA TYR A 88 -3.77 13.58 12.73
C TYR A 88 -2.34 13.78 13.22
N LEU A 89 -2.10 14.92 13.82
CA LEU A 89 -0.87 15.30 14.50
C LEU A 89 -1.21 15.63 15.96
N ASN A 90 -0.21 15.86 16.81
CA ASN A 90 -0.47 16.20 18.21
C ASN A 90 -1.11 17.59 18.36
N ASP A 91 -0.83 18.49 17.42
CA ASP A 91 -1.34 19.87 17.42
C ASP A 91 -2.73 20.03 16.78
N GLY A 92 -3.21 19.03 16.03
CA GLY A 92 -4.51 19.10 15.39
C GLY A 92 -4.77 18.04 14.32
N VAL A 93 -5.94 18.19 13.67
CA VAL A 93 -6.39 17.32 12.58
C VAL A 93 -6.54 18.15 11.30
N TYR A 94 -5.84 17.74 10.26
CA TYR A 94 -5.76 18.44 8.99
C TYR A 94 -6.37 17.58 7.89
N THR A 95 -7.33 18.13 7.14
CA THR A 95 -7.86 17.46 5.95
C THR A 95 -7.04 17.87 4.73
N ILE A 96 -6.30 16.91 4.18
CA ILE A 96 -5.41 17.15 3.02
C ILE A 96 -6.20 17.03 1.71
N PHE A 97 -7.17 16.13 1.67
CA PHE A 97 -7.98 15.86 0.50
C PHE A 97 -9.39 15.45 0.91
N ASP A 98 -10.41 15.97 0.24
CA ASP A 98 -11.81 15.59 0.47
C ASP A 98 -12.62 15.75 -0.82
N THR A 99 -13.29 14.68 -1.22
CA THR A 99 -14.23 14.65 -2.35
C THR A 99 -15.68 14.81 -1.92
N GLY A 100 -15.97 14.77 -0.62
CA GLY A 100 -17.31 14.73 -0.05
C GLY A 100 -18.03 13.38 -0.17
N ARG A 101 -17.40 12.38 -0.81
CA ARG A 101 -17.98 11.03 -0.99
C ARG A 101 -17.91 10.16 0.26
N TRP A 102 -17.11 10.56 1.27
CA TRP A 102 -17.05 9.86 2.54
C TRP A 102 -18.14 10.37 3.48
N GLN A 103 -19.21 9.58 3.66
CA GLN A 103 -20.20 9.85 4.68
C GLN A 103 -19.70 9.33 6.03
N GLU A 104 -19.55 10.23 6.99
CA GLU A 104 -19.37 9.88 8.39
C GLU A 104 -20.67 9.23 8.87
N ASP A 105 -20.59 7.98 9.29
CA ASP A 105 -21.76 7.30 9.84
C ASP A 105 -22.08 8.02 11.16
N GLU A 106 -23.27 8.64 11.26
CA GLU A 106 -23.72 9.29 12.50
C GLU A 106 -23.70 8.24 13.62
N GLU A 107 -22.82 8.41 14.61
CA GLU A 107 -22.81 7.60 15.82
C GLU A 107 -24.18 7.74 16.50
N GLN A 108 -24.98 6.68 16.48
CA GLN A 108 -26.18 6.52 17.32
C GLN A 108 -25.79 6.11 18.74
#